data_AF-A0ABD1FH03-F1
#
_entry.id   AF-A0ABD1FH03-F1
#
_cell.length_a   1.000
_cell.length_b   1.000
_cell.length_c   1.000
_cell.angle_alpha   90.00
_cell.angle_beta   90.00
_cell.angle_gamma   90.00
#
_symmetry.space_group_name_H-M   'P 1'
#
loop_
_entity.id
_entity.type
_entity.pdbx_description
1 polymer ?
#
loop_
_entity_poly.entity_id
_entity_poly.type
_entity_poly.pdbx_seq_one_letter_code
_entity_poly.pdbx_strand_id
1 'polypeptide(L)'
;MSDFKKEIVSRSEDEVHAQEQEVKDYTEFLNIAIAKHRKNRIIFDALQECIQDETYLDVDLRLKAREILSETAVSQITLPNPNGNIDEHVLGIGPNRTELTYTESMKLVEALKLLLNSRHATFRTKLGTSVSQYTTEELLKSRDQLEDEKRTYFDTQRRFTQLLEEFKYVRFEVTPKLCKEYEEKIKMNSLKAQMAEKKHRIDIFMESKDSMQAYNELIQDIEEQVTDLKKEIEDLNDLKRTYQKVNSREYSEILGDYVRYKSALERKKRINELC
;
A
#
# COMPACT_ATOMS: atom_id res chain seq x y z
N MET A 1 46.74 -6.39 -8.75
CA MET A 1 45.62 -5.64 -9.39
C MET A 1 45.24 -6.16 -10.79
N SER A 2 46.12 -6.85 -11.52
CA SER A 2 45.79 -7.47 -12.82
C SER A 2 44.87 -8.68 -12.67
N ASP A 3 45.07 -9.50 -11.65
CA ASP A 3 44.32 -10.77 -11.51
C ASP A 3 42.88 -10.57 -11.02
N PHE A 4 42.65 -9.57 -10.17
CA PHE A 4 41.32 -9.17 -9.71
C PHE A 4 40.43 -8.63 -10.84
N LYS A 5 41.02 -8.01 -11.87
CA LYS A 5 40.28 -7.55 -13.07
C LYS A 5 39.91 -8.70 -14.00
N LYS A 6 40.72 -9.76 -14.07
CA LYS A 6 40.40 -10.96 -14.87
C LYS A 6 39.28 -11.78 -14.23
N GLU A 7 39.25 -11.86 -12.91
CA GLU A 7 38.26 -12.65 -12.16
C GLU A 7 36.85 -12.03 -12.16
N ILE A 8 36.75 -10.69 -12.27
CA ILE A 8 35.48 -9.98 -12.40
C ILE A 8 34.90 -10.11 -13.82
N VAL A 9 35.76 -10.10 -14.85
CA VAL A 9 35.34 -10.27 -16.25
C VAL A 9 34.87 -11.70 -16.51
N SER A 10 35.57 -12.72 -15.99
CA SER A 10 35.16 -14.12 -16.15
C SER A 10 33.82 -14.42 -15.46
N ARG A 11 33.56 -13.86 -14.27
CA ARG A 11 32.25 -14.00 -13.59
C ARG A 11 31.10 -13.35 -14.37
N SER A 12 31.35 -12.23 -15.03
CA SER A 12 30.32 -11.57 -15.85
C SER A 12 30.01 -12.33 -17.15
N GLU A 13 30.99 -13.04 -17.72
CA GLU A 13 30.78 -13.87 -18.91
C GLU A 13 30.03 -15.17 -18.57
N ASP A 14 30.33 -15.79 -17.43
CA ASP A 14 29.62 -16.97 -16.94
C ASP A 14 28.14 -16.66 -16.57
N GLU A 15 27.87 -15.48 -15.99
CA GLU A 15 26.49 -15.03 -15.70
C GLU A 15 25.70 -14.72 -16.98
N VAL A 16 26.34 -14.16 -18.01
CA VAL A 16 25.71 -13.91 -19.31
C VAL A 16 25.41 -15.23 -20.04
N HIS A 17 26.31 -16.20 -20.01
CA HIS A 17 26.06 -17.53 -20.59
C HIS A 17 24.98 -18.31 -19.83
N ALA A 18 24.91 -18.19 -18.49
CA ALA A 18 23.83 -18.78 -17.71
C ALA A 18 22.46 -18.18 -18.09
N GLN A 19 22.38 -16.85 -18.24
CA GLN A 19 21.15 -16.16 -18.66
C GLN A 19 20.75 -16.49 -20.11
N GLU A 20 21.70 -16.65 -21.02
CA GLU A 20 21.43 -17.09 -22.40
C GLU A 20 20.90 -18.53 -22.45
N GLN A 21 21.40 -19.40 -21.58
CA GLN A 21 20.94 -20.77 -21.48
C GLN A 21 19.52 -20.84 -20.87
N GLU A 22 19.24 -20.05 -19.83
CA GLU A 22 17.88 -19.92 -19.28
C GLU A 22 16.88 -19.45 -20.34
N VAL A 23 17.24 -18.43 -21.15
CA VAL A 23 16.38 -17.96 -22.23
C VAL A 23 16.12 -19.05 -23.27
N LYS A 24 17.13 -19.85 -23.64
CA LYS A 24 16.94 -21.00 -24.53
C LYS A 24 15.99 -22.03 -23.94
N ASP A 25 16.18 -22.39 -22.67
CA ASP A 25 15.32 -23.34 -21.98
C ASP A 25 13.87 -22.83 -21.91
N TYR A 26 13.65 -21.55 -21.60
CA TYR A 26 12.32 -20.93 -21.64
C TYR A 26 11.69 -20.95 -23.04
N THR A 27 12.47 -20.74 -24.10
CA THR A 27 11.95 -20.82 -25.48
C THR A 27 11.57 -22.26 -25.87
N GLU A 28 12.31 -23.26 -25.42
CA GLU A 28 11.97 -24.67 -25.64
C GLU A 28 10.69 -25.06 -24.88
N PHE A 29 10.56 -24.66 -23.61
CA PHE A 29 9.32 -24.86 -22.85
C PHE A 29 8.13 -24.16 -23.51
N LEU A 30 8.32 -22.93 -24.01
CA LEU A 30 7.28 -22.20 -24.73
C LEU A 30 6.87 -22.94 -26.01
N ASN A 31 7.84 -23.45 -26.77
CA ASN A 31 7.58 -24.21 -28.00
C ASN A 31 6.82 -25.53 -27.71
N ILE A 32 7.17 -26.22 -26.62
CA ILE A 32 6.45 -27.42 -26.17
C ILE A 32 5.02 -27.06 -25.75
N ALA A 33 4.84 -25.96 -25.01
CA ALA A 33 3.52 -25.48 -24.60
C ALA A 33 2.67 -25.05 -25.80
N ILE A 34 3.25 -24.35 -26.79
CA ILE A 34 2.59 -23.97 -28.04
C ILE A 34 2.21 -25.21 -28.84
N ALA A 35 3.09 -26.21 -28.96
CA ALA A 35 2.79 -27.46 -29.64
C ALA A 35 1.66 -28.23 -28.93
N LYS A 36 1.66 -28.27 -27.60
CA LYS A 36 0.59 -28.87 -26.79
C LYS A 36 -0.73 -28.12 -26.96
N HIS A 37 -0.71 -26.79 -26.94
CA HIS A 37 -1.90 -25.96 -27.17
C HIS A 37 -2.45 -26.14 -28.59
N ARG A 38 -1.59 -26.23 -29.62
CA ARG A 38 -2.03 -26.50 -31.00
C ARG A 38 -2.71 -27.87 -31.10
N LYS A 39 -2.12 -28.91 -30.49
CA LYS A 39 -2.74 -30.25 -30.45
C LYS A 39 -4.10 -30.22 -29.72
N ASN A 40 -4.15 -29.58 -28.56
CA ASN A 40 -5.39 -29.46 -27.77
C ASN A 40 -6.46 -28.65 -28.51
N ARG A 41 -6.07 -27.60 -29.24
CA ARG A 41 -6.99 -26.81 -30.06
C ARG A 41 -7.56 -27.62 -31.22
N ILE A 42 -6.75 -28.42 -31.91
CA ILE A 42 -7.23 -29.30 -32.98
C ILE A 42 -8.23 -30.34 -32.41
N ILE A 43 -7.94 -30.91 -31.24
CA ILE A 43 -8.85 -31.84 -30.57
C ILE A 43 -10.14 -31.13 -30.13
N PHE A 44 -10.03 -29.90 -29.62
CA PHE A 44 -11.18 -29.08 -29.21
C PHE A 44 -12.06 -28.70 -30.41
N ASP A 45 -11.46 -28.25 -31.52
CA ASP A 45 -12.18 -27.90 -32.74
C ASP A 45 -12.89 -29.15 -33.30
N ALA A 46 -12.23 -30.31 -33.30
CA ALA A 46 -12.83 -31.58 -33.70
C ALA A 46 -13.95 -32.05 -32.74
N LEU A 47 -13.81 -31.81 -31.44
CA LEU A 47 -14.85 -32.05 -30.43
C LEU A 47 -16.07 -31.16 -30.65
N GLN A 48 -15.85 -29.88 -30.93
CA GLN A 48 -16.91 -28.92 -31.20
C GLN A 48 -17.66 -29.29 -32.49
N GLU A 49 -16.94 -29.76 -33.51
CA GLU A 49 -17.50 -30.30 -34.75
C GLU A 49 -18.31 -31.58 -34.49
N CYS A 50 -17.80 -32.53 -33.68
CA CYS A 50 -18.54 -33.72 -33.24
C CYS A 50 -19.81 -33.40 -32.43
N ILE A 51 -19.86 -32.26 -31.74
CA ILE A 51 -21.03 -31.80 -30.99
C ILE A 51 -22.05 -31.12 -31.92
N GLN A 52 -21.61 -30.56 -33.03
CA GLN A 52 -22.47 -29.90 -34.02
C GLN A 52 -23.05 -30.89 -35.05
N ASP A 53 -22.29 -31.92 -35.43
CA ASP A 53 -22.73 -32.94 -36.39
C ASP A 53 -23.60 -34.03 -35.74
N GLU A 54 -24.84 -34.17 -36.22
CA GLU A 54 -25.84 -35.10 -35.67
C GLU A 54 -25.53 -36.58 -35.95
N THR A 55 -24.56 -36.87 -36.79
CA THR A 55 -24.32 -38.19 -37.40
C THR A 55 -23.46 -39.14 -36.57
N TYR A 56 -22.72 -38.64 -35.57
CA TYR A 56 -21.66 -39.42 -34.93
C TYR A 56 -21.91 -39.74 -33.45
N LEU A 57 -22.75 -38.98 -32.73
CA LEU A 57 -23.00 -39.15 -31.29
C LEU A 57 -24.49 -39.17 -30.95
N ASP A 58 -24.83 -40.00 -29.95
CA ASP A 58 -26.15 -40.08 -29.32
C ASP A 58 -26.55 -38.74 -28.68
N VAL A 59 -27.84 -38.40 -28.70
CA VAL A 59 -28.37 -37.08 -28.31
C VAL A 59 -28.04 -36.76 -26.84
N ASP A 60 -28.11 -37.77 -25.98
CA ASP A 60 -27.79 -37.63 -24.55
C ASP A 60 -26.29 -37.40 -24.28
N LEU A 61 -25.40 -37.96 -25.12
CA LEU A 61 -23.95 -37.79 -25.02
C LEU A 61 -23.50 -36.42 -25.53
N ARG A 62 -24.17 -35.91 -26.55
CA ARG A 62 -23.93 -34.58 -27.12
C ARG A 62 -24.31 -33.47 -26.15
N LEU A 63 -25.46 -33.61 -25.48
CA LEU A 63 -25.92 -32.68 -24.45
C LEU A 63 -24.97 -32.67 -23.25
N LYS A 64 -24.55 -33.85 -22.76
CA LYS A 64 -23.54 -33.97 -21.69
C LYS A 64 -22.19 -33.36 -22.08
N ALA A 65 -21.68 -33.64 -23.28
CA ALA A 65 -20.40 -33.09 -23.73
C ALA A 65 -20.44 -31.57 -23.90
N ARG A 66 -21.58 -31.02 -24.35
CA ARG A 66 -21.81 -29.58 -24.45
C ARG A 66 -21.90 -28.93 -23.06
N GLU A 67 -22.59 -29.56 -22.12
CA GLU A 67 -22.68 -29.12 -20.72
C GLU A 67 -21.30 -29.09 -20.06
N ILE A 68 -20.49 -30.14 -20.20
CA ILE A 68 -19.12 -30.22 -19.65
C ILE A 68 -18.17 -29.16 -20.27
N LEU A 69 -18.26 -28.92 -21.58
CA LEU A 69 -17.47 -27.86 -22.24
C LEU A 69 -17.90 -26.45 -21.79
N SER A 70 -19.17 -26.27 -21.42
CA SER A 70 -19.66 -25.00 -20.89
C SER A 70 -19.35 -24.81 -19.39
N GLU A 71 -19.41 -25.85 -18.57
CA GLU A 71 -19.08 -25.80 -17.13
C GLU A 71 -17.59 -25.55 -16.86
N THR A 72 -16.70 -26.11 -17.70
CA THR A 72 -15.25 -25.87 -17.60
C THR A 72 -14.86 -24.42 -17.93
N ALA A 73 -15.69 -23.68 -18.68
CA ALA A 73 -15.52 -22.24 -18.89
C ALA A 73 -15.99 -21.40 -17.68
N VAL A 74 -16.93 -21.91 -16.88
CA VAL A 74 -17.50 -21.22 -15.71
C VAL A 74 -16.70 -21.49 -14.43
N SER A 75 -15.99 -22.62 -14.35
CA SER A 75 -15.16 -22.98 -13.18
C SER A 75 -13.94 -22.06 -12.95
N GLN A 76 -13.66 -21.14 -13.89
CA GLN A 76 -12.59 -20.13 -13.74
C GLN A 76 -13.08 -18.82 -13.09
N ILE A 77 -14.37 -18.69 -12.76
CA ILE A 77 -14.91 -17.52 -12.04
C ILE A 77 -15.32 -17.95 -10.63
N THR A 78 -14.33 -18.08 -9.75
CA THR A 78 -14.58 -18.13 -8.30
C THR A 78 -14.78 -16.70 -7.79
N LEU A 79 -16.04 -16.31 -7.58
CA LEU A 79 -16.37 -15.19 -6.70
C LEU A 79 -16.24 -15.68 -5.25
N PRO A 80 -15.43 -15.04 -4.39
CA PRO A 80 -15.37 -15.39 -2.98
C PRO A 80 -16.65 -14.86 -2.32
N ASN A 81 -17.52 -15.75 -1.86
CA ASN A 81 -18.70 -15.34 -1.10
C ASN A 81 -18.29 -15.14 0.37
N PRO A 82 -18.38 -13.92 0.92
CA PRO A 82 -18.21 -13.69 2.34
C PRO A 82 -19.56 -13.90 3.03
N ASN A 83 -19.56 -14.74 4.08
CA ASN A 83 -20.65 -15.00 5.02
C ASN A 83 -21.52 -16.25 4.73
N GLY A 84 -21.17 -17.32 5.44
CA GLY A 84 -22.07 -18.00 6.38
C GLY A 84 -23.32 -18.69 5.84
N ASN A 85 -23.28 -20.03 5.83
CA ASN A 85 -24.37 -21.02 5.93
C ASN A 85 -25.78 -20.60 5.47
N ILE A 86 -26.37 -21.40 4.58
CA ILE A 86 -27.56 -22.25 4.84
C ILE A 86 -27.79 -23.15 3.62
N ASP A 87 -28.12 -24.41 3.89
CA ASP A 87 -28.68 -25.37 2.95
C ASP A 87 -29.87 -24.78 2.18
N GLU A 88 -29.74 -24.62 0.86
CA GLU A 88 -30.88 -24.40 -0.04
C GLU A 88 -30.77 -25.30 -1.29
N HIS A 89 -31.07 -26.58 -1.09
CA HIS A 89 -31.72 -27.39 -2.11
C HIS A 89 -33.14 -26.87 -2.36
N VAL A 90 -33.32 -25.79 -3.13
CA VAL A 90 -34.70 -25.32 -3.44
C VAL A 90 -34.93 -24.92 -4.91
N LEU A 91 -33.95 -25.04 -5.82
CA LEU A 91 -34.21 -24.82 -7.25
C LEU A 91 -33.61 -25.91 -8.14
N GLY A 92 -34.11 -27.14 -8.01
CA GLY A 92 -34.47 -28.03 -9.13
C GLY A 92 -33.51 -28.25 -10.30
N ILE A 93 -32.19 -28.08 -10.14
CA ILE A 93 -31.20 -28.48 -11.15
C ILE A 93 -30.70 -29.89 -10.78
N GLY A 94 -30.87 -30.81 -11.72
CA GLY A 94 -30.74 -32.26 -11.57
C GLY A 94 -29.31 -32.77 -11.32
N PRO A 95 -29.12 -34.10 -11.33
CA PRO A 95 -27.91 -34.75 -10.83
C PRO A 95 -26.69 -34.33 -11.64
N ASN A 96 -25.61 -33.97 -10.95
CA ASN A 96 -24.27 -33.73 -11.49
C ASN A 96 -23.93 -34.78 -12.56
N ARG A 97 -24.00 -34.39 -13.84
CA ARG A 97 -23.47 -35.14 -14.99
C ARG A 97 -22.03 -34.70 -15.28
N THR A 98 -21.24 -34.48 -14.24
CA THR A 98 -19.92 -33.84 -14.34
C THR A 98 -18.82 -34.77 -14.85
N GLU A 99 -19.09 -36.06 -15.06
CA GLU A 99 -18.10 -37.02 -15.55
C GLU A 99 -18.69 -37.94 -16.64
N LEU A 100 -17.95 -38.10 -17.74
CA LEU A 100 -18.21 -39.11 -18.76
C LEU A 100 -17.89 -40.49 -18.18
N THR A 101 -18.80 -41.44 -18.33
CA THR A 101 -18.54 -42.84 -17.97
C THR A 101 -17.43 -43.41 -18.88
N TYR A 102 -16.62 -44.36 -18.41
CA TYR A 102 -15.50 -44.94 -19.21
C TYR A 102 -15.94 -45.45 -20.60
N THR A 103 -17.15 -46.01 -20.70
CA THR A 103 -17.75 -46.48 -21.95
C THR A 103 -18.21 -45.34 -22.85
N GLU A 104 -18.66 -44.22 -22.28
CA GLU A 104 -19.04 -43.00 -23.00
C GLU A 104 -17.80 -42.25 -23.51
N SER A 105 -16.74 -42.19 -22.70
CA SER A 105 -15.42 -41.65 -23.07
C SER A 105 -14.78 -42.43 -24.22
N MET A 106 -14.83 -43.76 -24.18
CA MET A 106 -14.31 -44.60 -25.27
C MET A 106 -15.05 -44.39 -26.59
N LYS A 107 -16.39 -44.28 -26.56
CA LYS A 107 -17.20 -43.99 -27.76
C LYS A 107 -16.88 -42.62 -28.35
N LEU A 108 -16.67 -41.62 -27.51
CA LEU A 108 -16.28 -40.27 -27.94
C LEU A 108 -14.87 -40.25 -28.54
N VAL A 109 -13.91 -40.98 -27.95
CA VAL A 109 -12.56 -41.13 -28.49
C VAL A 109 -12.57 -41.87 -29.84
N GLU A 110 -13.41 -42.88 -30.00
CA GLU A 110 -13.55 -43.63 -31.25
C GLU A 110 -14.21 -42.79 -32.36
N ALA A 111 -15.25 -42.02 -32.02
CA ALA A 111 -15.87 -41.07 -32.94
C ALA A 111 -14.89 -39.96 -33.37
N LEU A 112 -14.12 -39.39 -32.43
CA LEU A 112 -13.06 -38.42 -32.74
C LEU A 112 -11.98 -39.01 -33.64
N LYS A 113 -11.55 -40.25 -33.39
CA LYS A 113 -10.56 -40.92 -34.26
C LYS A 113 -11.11 -41.14 -35.67
N LEU A 114 -12.37 -41.53 -35.81
CA LEU A 114 -13.02 -41.68 -37.12
C LEU A 114 -13.10 -40.35 -37.88
N LEU A 115 -13.45 -39.25 -37.21
CA LEU A 115 -13.55 -37.92 -37.81
C LEU A 115 -12.17 -37.35 -38.17
N LEU A 116 -11.17 -37.52 -37.30
CA LEU A 116 -9.79 -37.15 -37.61
C LEU A 116 -9.23 -37.96 -38.78
N ASN A 117 -9.53 -39.26 -38.85
CA ASN A 117 -9.09 -40.12 -39.95
C ASN A 117 -9.79 -39.78 -41.28
N SER A 118 -11.10 -39.45 -41.25
CA SER A 118 -11.81 -39.00 -42.44
C SER A 118 -11.30 -37.63 -42.92
N ARG A 119 -10.94 -36.74 -41.98
CA ARG A 119 -10.31 -35.44 -42.26
C ARG A 119 -8.89 -35.58 -42.82
N HIS A 120 -8.10 -36.52 -42.30
CA HIS A 120 -6.81 -36.87 -42.87
C HIS A 120 -6.94 -37.47 -44.28
N ALA A 121 -7.96 -38.30 -44.53
CA ALA A 121 -8.24 -38.86 -45.84
C ALA A 121 -8.69 -37.78 -46.84
N THR A 122 -9.60 -36.88 -46.45
CA THR A 122 -10.02 -35.74 -47.29
C THR A 122 -8.89 -34.73 -47.52
N PHE A 123 -8.03 -34.52 -46.53
CA PHE A 123 -6.84 -33.69 -46.70
C PHE A 123 -5.86 -34.33 -47.69
N ARG A 124 -5.63 -35.65 -47.61
CA ARG A 124 -4.81 -36.39 -48.59
C ARG A 124 -5.38 -36.36 -50.00
N THR A 125 -6.70 -36.53 -50.16
CA THR A 125 -7.32 -36.47 -51.49
C THR A 125 -7.28 -35.05 -52.06
N LYS A 126 -7.49 -34.01 -51.25
CA LYS A 126 -7.31 -32.60 -51.67
C LYS A 126 -5.86 -32.27 -52.03
N LEU A 127 -4.88 -32.78 -51.28
CA LEU A 127 -3.45 -32.60 -51.61
C LEU A 127 -3.08 -33.32 -52.93
N GLY A 128 -3.64 -34.52 -53.17
CA GLY A 128 -3.41 -35.31 -54.37
C GLY A 128 -4.09 -34.79 -55.64
N THR A 129 -5.16 -34.00 -55.50
CA THR A 129 -5.91 -33.43 -56.64
C THR A 129 -5.56 -31.97 -56.93
N SER A 130 -4.92 -31.24 -56.00
CA SER A 130 -4.64 -29.81 -56.15
C SER A 130 -3.45 -29.46 -57.04
N VAL A 131 -2.72 -30.43 -57.61
CA VAL A 131 -1.56 -30.12 -58.49
C VAL A 131 -1.96 -30.02 -59.97
N SER A 132 -3.13 -30.55 -60.37
CA SER A 132 -3.49 -30.70 -61.79
C SER A 132 -4.63 -29.80 -62.29
N GLN A 133 -5.14 -28.86 -61.47
CA GLN A 133 -6.30 -28.03 -61.84
C GLN A 133 -6.08 -26.52 -61.80
N TYR A 134 -4.90 -26.03 -61.43
CA TYR A 134 -4.67 -24.58 -61.50
C TYR A 134 -4.24 -24.16 -62.89
N THR A 135 -4.94 -23.20 -63.46
CA THR A 135 -4.44 -22.48 -64.63
C THR A 135 -3.20 -21.67 -64.23
N THR A 136 -2.24 -21.50 -65.14
CA THR A 136 -0.98 -20.78 -64.88
C THR A 136 -1.21 -19.36 -64.35
N GLU A 137 -2.32 -18.72 -64.71
CA GLU A 137 -2.72 -17.40 -64.19
C GLU A 137 -3.15 -17.39 -62.71
N GLU A 138 -3.83 -18.44 -62.24
CA GLU A 138 -4.25 -18.54 -60.83
C GLU A 138 -3.05 -18.79 -59.91
N LEU A 139 -2.07 -19.58 -60.38
CA LEU A 139 -0.80 -19.79 -59.69
C LEU A 139 0.02 -18.50 -59.60
N LEU A 140 0.03 -17.67 -60.65
CA LEU A 140 0.69 -16.37 -60.66
C LEU A 140 0.03 -15.40 -59.66
N LYS A 141 -1.30 -15.30 -59.66
CA LYS A 141 -2.02 -14.46 -58.68
C LYS A 141 -1.79 -14.92 -57.24
N SER A 142 -1.82 -16.23 -57.01
CA SER A 142 -1.55 -16.80 -55.68
C SER A 142 -0.11 -16.52 -55.24
N ARG A 143 0.87 -16.65 -56.13
CA ARG A 143 2.28 -16.28 -55.85
C ARG A 143 2.40 -14.81 -55.44
N ASP A 144 1.76 -13.91 -56.18
CA ASP A 144 1.85 -12.47 -55.92
C ASP A 144 1.19 -12.10 -54.57
N GLN A 145 0.04 -12.71 -54.25
CA GLN A 145 -0.59 -12.58 -52.92
C GLN A 145 0.32 -13.08 -51.79
N LEU A 146 1.02 -14.20 -52.02
CA LEU A 146 1.94 -14.78 -51.05
C LEU A 146 3.19 -13.91 -50.85
N GLU A 147 3.65 -13.23 -51.90
CA GLU A 147 4.73 -12.23 -51.78
C GLU A 147 4.29 -11.00 -51.00
N ASP A 148 3.06 -10.52 -51.18
CA ASP A 148 2.51 -9.40 -50.43
C ASP A 148 2.29 -9.76 -48.94
N GLU A 149 1.77 -10.95 -48.65
CA GLU A 149 1.66 -11.46 -47.28
C GLU A 149 3.04 -11.62 -46.63
N LYS A 150 4.04 -12.10 -47.38
CA LYS A 150 5.41 -12.20 -46.90
C LYS A 150 6.01 -10.82 -46.59
N ARG A 151 5.76 -9.81 -47.43
CA ARG A 151 6.23 -8.43 -47.19
C ARG A 151 5.58 -7.84 -45.93
N THR A 152 4.26 -7.94 -45.80
CA THR A 152 3.55 -7.46 -44.62
C THR A 152 4.00 -8.16 -43.34
N TYR A 153 4.28 -9.47 -43.39
CA TYR A 153 4.88 -10.20 -42.28
C TYR A 153 6.24 -9.62 -41.88
N PHE A 154 7.15 -9.38 -42.83
CA PHE A 154 8.46 -8.81 -42.54
C PHE A 154 8.39 -7.38 -41.99
N ASP A 155 7.49 -6.56 -42.52
CA ASP A 155 7.27 -5.20 -42.00
C ASP A 155 6.73 -5.24 -40.57
N THR A 156 5.81 -6.15 -40.29
CA THR A 156 5.26 -6.35 -38.94
C THR A 156 6.34 -6.84 -37.98
N GLN A 157 7.17 -7.78 -38.40
CA GLN A 157 8.28 -8.28 -37.59
C GLN A 157 9.31 -7.18 -37.31
N ARG A 158 9.61 -6.33 -38.30
CA ARG A 158 10.49 -5.16 -38.10
C ARG A 158 9.94 -4.18 -37.08
N ARG A 159 8.62 -3.92 -37.09
CA ARG A 159 7.96 -3.08 -36.08
C ARG A 159 8.06 -3.69 -34.68
N PHE A 160 7.87 -5.01 -34.54
CA PHE A 160 8.03 -5.66 -33.24
C PHE A 160 9.47 -5.59 -32.72
N THR A 161 10.47 -5.70 -33.61
CA THR A 161 11.88 -5.53 -33.22
C THR A 161 12.14 -4.11 -32.72
N GLN A 162 11.64 -3.08 -33.41
CA GLN A 162 11.76 -1.68 -32.96
C GLN A 162 11.10 -1.47 -31.59
N LEU A 163 9.89 -2.01 -31.40
CA LEU A 163 9.17 -1.91 -30.13
C LEU A 163 9.93 -2.59 -28.98
N LEU A 164 10.59 -3.73 -29.25
CA LEU A 164 11.42 -4.41 -28.27
C LEU A 164 12.67 -3.61 -27.89
N GLU A 165 13.28 -2.91 -28.85
CA GLU A 165 14.41 -2.00 -28.58
C GLU A 165 13.97 -0.79 -27.73
N GLU A 166 12.84 -0.18 -28.06
CA GLU A 166 12.25 0.90 -27.25
C GLU A 166 11.94 0.41 -25.83
N PHE A 167 11.33 -0.77 -25.71
CA PHE A 167 11.04 -1.37 -24.41
C PHE A 167 12.31 -1.64 -23.60
N LYS A 168 13.37 -2.14 -24.25
CA LYS A 168 14.69 -2.33 -23.64
C LYS A 168 15.25 -1.00 -23.13
N TYR A 169 15.22 0.05 -23.94
CA TYR A 169 15.69 1.38 -23.55
C TYR A 169 14.93 1.91 -22.34
N VAL A 170 13.60 1.84 -22.35
CA VAL A 170 12.77 2.28 -21.22
C VAL A 170 13.11 1.49 -19.96
N ARG A 171 13.15 0.16 -20.06
CA ARG A 171 13.37 -0.73 -18.91
C ARG A 171 14.76 -0.58 -18.28
N PHE A 172 15.80 -0.44 -19.09
CA PHE A 172 17.18 -0.49 -18.60
C PHE A 172 17.83 0.89 -18.44
N GLU A 173 17.40 1.91 -19.18
CA GLU A 173 17.99 3.25 -19.06
C GLU A 173 17.10 4.22 -18.30
N VAL A 174 15.80 4.26 -18.59
CA VAL A 174 14.91 5.31 -18.06
C VAL A 174 14.38 4.94 -16.68
N THR A 175 13.79 3.75 -16.53
CA THR A 175 13.18 3.30 -15.26
C THR A 175 14.17 3.32 -14.09
N PRO A 176 15.42 2.82 -14.22
CA PRO A 176 16.36 2.81 -13.09
C PRO A 176 16.79 4.22 -12.65
N LYS A 177 16.88 5.18 -13.59
CA LYS A 177 17.21 6.58 -13.27
C LYS A 177 16.06 7.23 -12.48
N LEU A 178 14.83 7.04 -12.94
CA LEU A 178 13.64 7.51 -12.23
C LEU A 178 13.50 6.90 -10.83
N CYS A 179 13.76 5.60 -10.68
CA CYS A 179 13.73 4.95 -9.36
C CYS A 179 14.75 5.58 -8.39
N LYS A 180 15.98 5.85 -8.85
CA LYS A 180 17.01 6.51 -8.04
C LYS A 180 16.61 7.93 -7.63
N GLU A 181 16.08 8.73 -8.55
CA GLU A 181 15.58 10.08 -8.24
C GLU A 181 14.44 10.04 -7.20
N TYR A 182 13.53 9.06 -7.30
CA TYR A 182 12.47 8.87 -6.32
C TYR A 182 13.01 8.46 -4.94
N GLU A 183 13.98 7.55 -4.88
CA GLU A 183 14.64 7.16 -3.62
C GLU A 183 15.34 8.36 -2.95
N GLU A 184 16.05 9.16 -3.73
CA GLU A 184 16.69 10.39 -3.24
C GLU A 184 15.65 11.39 -2.73
N LYS A 185 14.52 11.55 -3.43
CA LYS A 185 13.43 12.41 -3.00
C LYS A 185 12.79 11.93 -1.69
N ILE A 186 12.63 10.62 -1.51
CA ILE A 186 12.13 10.03 -0.25
C ILE A 186 13.11 10.31 0.89
N LYS A 187 14.42 10.09 0.68
CA LYS A 187 15.46 10.41 1.68
C LYS A 187 15.49 11.90 2.02
N MET A 188 15.34 12.78 1.04
CA MET A 188 15.26 14.22 1.28
C MET A 188 14.03 14.59 2.11
N ASN A 189 12.88 13.98 1.83
CA ASN A 189 11.65 14.24 2.58
C ASN A 189 11.74 13.72 4.03
N SER A 190 12.38 12.57 4.26
CA SER A 190 12.59 12.07 5.62
C SER A 190 13.52 12.98 6.43
N LEU A 191 14.60 13.48 5.81
CA LEU A 191 15.48 14.48 6.42
C LEU A 191 14.74 15.78 6.75
N LYS A 192 13.87 16.27 5.85
CA LYS A 192 13.03 17.45 6.12
C LYS A 192 12.10 17.24 7.31
N ALA A 193 11.49 16.05 7.42
CA ALA A 193 10.63 15.72 8.56
C ALA A 193 11.41 15.69 9.87
N GLN A 194 12.59 15.05 9.90
CA GLN A 194 13.47 15.06 11.08
C GLN A 194 13.92 16.47 11.46
N MET A 195 14.25 17.30 10.47
CA MET A 195 14.65 18.69 10.71
C MET A 195 13.51 19.51 11.34
N ALA A 196 12.27 19.33 10.85
CA ALA A 196 11.09 19.97 11.43
C ALA A 196 10.85 19.50 12.88
N GLU A 197 10.98 18.20 13.17
CA GLU A 197 10.85 17.65 14.52
C GLU A 197 11.90 18.25 15.47
N LYS A 198 13.17 18.30 15.05
CA LYS A 198 14.25 18.89 15.87
C LYS A 198 14.05 20.38 16.10
N LYS A 199 13.61 21.12 15.08
CA LYS A 199 13.27 22.53 15.22
C LYS A 199 12.17 22.73 16.26
N HIS A 200 11.07 21.98 16.14
CA HIS A 200 9.96 22.08 17.10
C HIS A 200 10.40 21.76 18.53
N ARG A 201 11.27 20.75 18.71
CA ARG A 201 11.83 20.41 20.02
C ARG A 201 12.70 21.54 20.60
N ILE A 202 13.47 22.24 19.77
CA ILE A 202 14.24 23.43 20.19
C ILE A 202 13.29 24.55 20.59
N ASP A 203 12.24 24.80 19.80
CA ASP A 203 11.26 25.85 20.08
C ASP A 203 10.57 25.60 21.45
N ILE A 204 10.13 24.37 21.73
CA ILE A 204 9.57 23.98 23.04
C ILE A 204 10.59 24.21 24.17
N PHE A 205 11.85 23.86 23.96
CA PHE A 205 12.89 24.02 24.97
C PHE A 205 13.19 25.50 25.25
N MET A 206 13.22 26.33 24.20
CA MET A 206 13.42 27.77 24.32
C MET A 206 12.24 28.44 25.03
N GLU A 207 11.00 28.10 24.65
CA GLU A 207 9.79 28.62 25.31
C GLU A 207 9.75 28.21 26.80
N SER A 208 10.16 26.98 27.12
CA SER A 208 10.29 26.51 28.50
C SER A 208 11.35 27.29 29.28
N LYS A 209 12.48 27.61 28.66
CA LYS A 209 13.54 28.43 29.28
C LYS A 209 13.06 29.85 29.57
N ASP A 210 12.39 30.48 28.61
CA ASP A 210 11.85 31.83 28.78
C ASP A 210 10.76 31.86 29.86
N SER A 211 9.89 30.84 29.86
CA SER A 211 8.90 30.65 30.93
C SER A 211 9.54 30.49 32.30
N MET A 212 10.61 29.70 32.40
CA MET A 212 11.33 29.48 33.65
C MET A 212 12.02 30.75 34.14
N GLN A 213 12.54 31.57 33.24
CA GLN A 213 13.08 32.89 33.59
C GLN A 213 11.98 33.79 34.17
N ALA A 214 10.82 33.87 33.51
CA ALA A 214 9.68 34.65 34.00
C ALA A 214 9.19 34.17 35.38
N TYR A 215 9.17 32.85 35.64
CA TYR A 215 8.86 32.31 36.96
C TYR A 215 9.87 32.72 38.02
N ASN A 216 11.18 32.74 37.70
CA ASN A 216 12.21 33.16 38.64
C ASN A 216 12.10 34.65 38.98
N GLU A 217 11.82 35.50 37.99
CA GLU A 217 11.57 36.94 38.20
C GLU A 217 10.35 37.15 39.11
N LEU A 218 9.26 36.42 38.87
CA LEU A 218 8.07 36.48 39.73
C LEU A 218 8.34 36.01 41.17
N ILE A 219 9.16 34.97 41.36
CA ILE A 219 9.56 34.52 42.70
C ILE A 219 10.34 35.62 43.41
N GLN A 220 11.28 36.27 42.72
CA GLN A 220 12.07 37.36 43.28
C GLN A 220 11.18 38.54 43.71
N ASP A 221 10.22 38.94 42.87
CA ASP A 221 9.25 40.00 43.20
C ASP A 221 8.39 39.64 44.43
N ILE A 222 7.95 38.37 44.53
CA ILE A 222 7.19 37.89 45.68
C ILE A 222 8.04 37.94 46.95
N GLU A 223 9.30 37.52 46.89
CA GLU A 223 10.21 37.57 48.03
C GLU A 223 10.43 39.02 48.50
N GLU A 224 10.62 39.96 47.57
CA GLU A 224 10.75 41.38 47.88
C GLU A 224 9.49 41.92 48.57
N GLN A 225 8.30 41.65 48.01
CA GLN A 225 7.02 42.02 48.63
C GLN A 225 6.85 41.43 50.03
N VAL A 226 7.26 40.17 50.25
CA VAL A 226 7.21 39.56 51.58
C VAL A 226 8.15 40.26 52.55
N THR A 227 9.35 40.68 52.11
CA THR A 227 10.27 41.42 52.97
C THR A 227 9.74 42.80 53.33
N ASP A 228 9.12 43.51 52.40
CA ASP A 228 8.52 44.82 52.66
C ASP A 228 7.32 44.73 53.58
N LEU A 229 6.44 43.75 53.37
CA LEU A 229 5.31 43.49 54.28
C LEU A 229 5.80 43.15 55.69
N LYS A 230 6.90 42.42 55.84
CA LYS A 230 7.48 42.14 57.16
C LYS A 230 7.95 43.42 57.85
N LYS A 231 8.62 44.32 57.13
CA LYS A 231 9.02 45.63 57.66
C LYS A 231 7.82 46.46 58.06
N GLU A 232 6.79 46.52 57.22
CA GLU A 232 5.56 47.26 57.52
C GLU A 232 4.87 46.71 58.77
N ILE A 233 4.84 45.39 58.96
CA ILE A 233 4.34 44.76 60.18
C ILE A 233 5.19 45.15 61.40
N GLU A 234 6.52 45.19 61.27
CA GLU A 234 7.40 45.63 62.35
C GLU A 234 7.14 47.10 62.73
N ASP A 235 7.07 47.99 61.74
CA ASP A 235 6.77 49.41 61.92
C ASP A 235 5.41 49.63 62.59
N LEU A 236 4.37 48.90 62.15
CA LEU A 236 3.04 48.95 62.76
C LEU A 236 3.05 48.44 64.22
N ASN A 237 3.85 47.43 64.53
CA ASN A 237 3.99 46.93 65.89
C ASN A 237 4.70 47.93 66.81
N ASP A 238 5.73 48.62 66.30
CA ASP A 238 6.41 49.67 67.04
C ASP A 238 5.53 50.90 67.24
N LEU A 239 4.75 51.27 66.22
CA LEU A 239 3.72 52.30 66.34
C LEU A 239 2.68 51.91 67.41
N LYS A 240 2.20 50.66 67.41
CA LYS A 240 1.29 50.16 68.45
C LYS A 240 1.91 50.26 69.86
N ARG A 241 3.19 49.93 70.03
CA ARG A 241 3.91 50.07 71.31
C ARG A 241 4.04 51.52 71.74
N THR A 242 4.32 52.44 70.83
CA THR A 242 4.40 53.88 71.14
C THR A 242 3.03 54.44 71.54
N TYR A 243 1.96 54.11 70.81
CA TYR A 243 0.59 54.46 71.20
C TYR A 243 0.22 53.95 72.60
N GLN A 244 0.55 52.70 72.92
CA GLN A 244 0.30 52.14 74.26
C GLN A 244 1.03 52.93 75.36
N LYS A 245 2.27 53.39 75.10
CA LYS A 245 3.05 54.20 76.05
C LYS A 245 2.48 55.61 76.22
N VAL A 246 2.06 56.25 75.14
CA VAL A 246 1.44 57.59 75.21
C VAL A 246 0.12 57.49 75.97
N ASN A 247 -0.72 56.52 75.62
CA ASN A 247 -1.99 56.29 76.29
C ASN A 247 -1.81 56.05 77.80
N SER A 248 -0.87 55.19 78.20
CA SER A 248 -0.60 54.93 79.63
C SER A 248 -0.06 56.17 80.36
N ARG A 249 0.73 57.00 79.69
CA ARG A 249 1.22 58.26 80.23
C ARG A 249 0.08 59.27 80.43
N GLU A 250 -0.76 59.49 79.42
CA GLU A 250 -1.91 60.40 79.51
C GLU A 250 -2.87 59.97 80.63
N TYR A 251 -3.18 58.67 80.73
CA TYR A 251 -3.97 58.14 81.86
C TYR A 251 -3.29 58.40 83.22
N SER A 252 -1.97 58.25 83.31
CA SER A 252 -1.23 58.48 84.55
C SER A 252 -1.19 59.96 84.95
N GLU A 253 -1.09 60.87 83.96
CA GLU A 253 -1.11 62.32 84.18
C GLU A 253 -2.50 62.77 84.64
N ILE A 254 -3.57 62.31 83.98
CA ILE A 254 -4.96 62.55 84.39
C ILE A 254 -5.23 62.02 85.81
N LEU A 255 -4.74 60.82 86.12
CA LEU A 255 -4.88 60.23 87.45
C LEU A 255 -4.13 61.04 88.52
N GLY A 256 -2.91 61.49 88.20
CA GLY A 256 -2.11 62.34 89.07
C GLY A 256 -2.79 63.67 89.36
N ASP A 257 -3.35 64.31 88.34
CA ASP A 257 -4.11 65.55 88.47
C ASP A 257 -5.38 65.33 89.30
N TYR A 258 -6.11 64.24 89.07
CA TYR A 258 -7.28 63.89 89.88
C TYR A 258 -6.95 63.74 91.37
N VAL A 259 -5.86 63.04 91.70
CA VAL A 259 -5.39 62.88 93.10
C VAL A 259 -5.02 64.24 93.70
N ARG A 260 -4.31 65.09 92.94
CA ARG A 260 -3.97 66.46 93.36
C ARG A 260 -5.23 67.28 93.64
N TYR A 261 -6.21 67.28 92.73
CA TYR A 261 -7.49 67.97 92.91
C TYR A 261 -8.25 67.46 94.12
N LYS A 262 -8.33 66.13 94.31
CA LYS A 262 -8.98 65.53 95.49
C LYS A 262 -8.31 65.97 96.79
N SER A 263 -6.98 65.94 96.85
CA SER A 263 -6.23 66.38 98.02
C SER A 263 -6.39 67.89 98.31
N ALA A 264 -6.48 68.72 97.26
CA ALA A 264 -6.76 70.15 97.39
C ALA A 264 -8.19 70.42 97.92
N LEU A 265 -9.18 69.67 97.43
CA LEU A 265 -10.56 69.71 97.93
C LEU A 265 -10.64 69.29 99.41
N GLU A 266 -9.96 68.22 99.80
CA GLU A 266 -9.91 67.77 101.20
C GLU A 266 -9.21 68.79 102.12
N ARG A 267 -8.15 69.46 101.64
CA ARG A 267 -7.52 70.58 102.36
C ARG A 267 -8.47 71.75 102.52
N LYS A 268 -9.17 72.14 101.44
CA LYS A 268 -10.18 73.22 101.50
C LYS A 268 -11.32 72.87 102.44
N LYS A 269 -11.81 71.62 102.42
CA LYS A 269 -12.85 71.13 103.33
C LYS A 269 -12.39 71.23 104.79
N ARG A 270 -11.16 70.80 105.10
CA ARG A 270 -10.58 70.95 106.45
C ARG A 270 -10.45 72.40 106.90
N ILE A 271 -10.07 73.32 106.01
CA ILE A 271 -9.99 74.75 106.33
C ILE A 271 -11.39 75.32 106.62
N ASN A 272 -12.40 74.93 105.83
CA ASN A 272 -13.79 75.35 106.04
C ASN A 272 -14.44 74.72 107.29
N GLU A 273 -13.95 73.58 107.78
CA GLU A 273 -14.40 72.95 109.03
C GLU A 273 -13.70 73.54 110.28
N LEU A 274 -12.60 74.26 110.10
CA LEU A 274 -11.82 74.93 111.16
C LEU A 274 -12.14 76.43 111.30
N CYS A 275 -12.93 77.01 110.39
CA CYS A 275 -13.53 78.34 110.48
C CYS A 275 -14.99 78.22 110.92
#